data_AF-A0A2H0CT39-F1
#
_entry.id   AF-A0A2H0CT39-F1
#
_cell.length_a   1.000
_cell.length_b   1.000
_cell.length_c   1.000
_cell.angle_alpha   90.00
_cell.angle_beta   90.00
_cell.angle_gamma   90.00
#
_symmetry.space_group_name_H-M   'P 1'
#
loop_
_entity.id
_entity.type
_entity.pdbx_description
1 polymer ?
#
loop_
_entity_poly.entity_id
_entity_poly.type
_entity_poly.pdbx_seq_one_letter_code
_entity_poly.pdbx_strand_id
1 'polypeptide(L)'
;MNSFKNLFILLFILIIPLAASASSKANLDLWRRGLFYYGSCGHCAELLSFTENKDRADFSEYGLGLHSDYYTINLRGPKGTAVTLFGLNNFQTDRGYLVIVKEDDKDIEITDLEDFPPRTWTTMDSETGGRYSAYYHPHQNFKALIESIKWGKGPQSANNN
;
A
#
# COMPACT_ATOMS: atom_id res chain seq x y z
N MET A 1 49.64 -54.28 4.19
CA MET A 1 49.74 -53.14 3.26
C MET A 1 48.32 -52.70 2.92
N ASN A 2 47.91 -51.54 3.45
CA ASN A 2 46.80 -50.65 3.02
C ASN A 2 45.35 -51.17 3.13
N SER A 3 44.35 -50.40 3.58
CA SER A 3 44.28 -49.11 4.24
C SER A 3 42.84 -48.93 4.75
N PHE A 4 42.77 -48.27 5.90
CA PHE A 4 41.63 -47.64 6.56
C PHE A 4 40.60 -46.91 5.67
N LYS A 5 39.35 -46.95 6.17
CA LYS A 5 38.32 -45.90 6.26
C LYS A 5 37.71 -45.35 4.96
N ASN A 6 36.38 -45.26 4.96
CA ASN A 6 35.50 -44.19 4.45
C ASN A 6 34.17 -44.83 4.04
N LEU A 7 32.98 -44.30 4.31
CA LEU A 7 32.49 -43.19 5.09
C LEU A 7 30.97 -43.44 5.07
N PHE A 8 30.33 -43.59 6.22
CA PHE A 8 28.86 -43.63 6.30
C PHE A 8 28.34 -42.31 5.73
N ILE A 9 27.82 -42.30 4.51
CA ILE A 9 27.14 -41.14 3.93
C ILE A 9 25.77 -41.06 4.61
N LEU A 10 25.77 -40.44 5.78
CA LEU A 10 24.58 -39.94 6.45
C LEU A 10 23.91 -38.92 5.52
N LEU A 11 22.80 -39.33 4.93
CA LEU A 11 21.89 -38.50 4.17
C LEU A 11 21.19 -37.52 5.13
N PHE A 12 21.90 -36.48 5.59
CA PHE A 12 21.29 -35.32 6.24
C PHE A 12 20.59 -34.49 5.15
N ILE A 13 19.41 -34.93 4.74
CA ILE A 13 18.45 -34.05 4.07
C ILE A 13 18.02 -33.07 5.16
N LEU A 14 18.69 -31.92 5.21
CA LEU A 14 18.23 -30.73 5.90
C LEU A 14 16.89 -30.35 5.27
N ILE A 15 15.82 -30.90 5.83
CA ILE A 15 14.47 -30.36 5.71
C ILE A 15 14.55 -29.02 6.44
N ILE A 16 15.06 -27.99 5.76
CA ILE A 16 14.85 -26.62 6.19
C ILE A 16 13.34 -26.45 6.10
N PRO A 17 12.60 -26.28 7.20
CA PRO A 17 11.24 -25.83 7.08
C PRO A 17 11.38 -24.48 6.38
N LEU A 18 10.99 -24.41 5.11
CA LEU A 18 10.63 -23.14 4.51
C LEU A 18 9.54 -22.64 5.43
N ALA A 19 9.91 -21.77 6.36
CA ALA A 19 8.95 -21.03 7.15
C ALA A 19 8.18 -20.25 6.10
N ALA A 20 7.06 -20.82 5.66
CA ALA A 20 6.03 -20.08 5.00
C ALA A 20 5.59 -19.09 6.07
N SER A 21 6.24 -17.94 6.09
CA SER A 21 5.76 -16.78 6.81
C SER A 21 4.32 -16.64 6.35
N ALA A 22 3.38 -16.95 7.24
CA ALA A 22 1.99 -16.65 7.02
C ALA A 22 1.96 -15.13 6.90
N SER A 23 2.05 -14.65 5.66
CA SER A 23 2.01 -13.24 5.37
C SER A 23 0.67 -12.77 5.90
N SER A 24 0.70 -11.91 6.93
CA SER A 24 -0.50 -11.22 7.36
C SER A 24 -1.07 -10.54 6.12
N LYS A 25 -2.34 -10.84 5.80
CA LYS A 25 -2.99 -10.28 4.62
C LYS A 25 -2.78 -8.77 4.61
N ALA A 26 -2.39 -8.22 3.45
CA ALA A 26 -2.20 -6.79 3.34
C ALA A 26 -3.51 -6.05 3.65
N ASN A 27 -3.38 -4.82 4.15
CA ASN A 27 -4.51 -4.00 4.53
C ASN A 27 -4.17 -2.53 4.32
N LEU A 28 -5.12 -1.81 3.73
CA LEU A 28 -5.08 -0.37 3.56
C LEU A 28 -6.16 0.25 4.44
N ASP A 29 -5.72 1.12 5.34
CA ASP A 29 -6.57 1.98 6.15
C ASP A 29 -6.56 3.37 5.52
N LEU A 30 -7.71 3.84 5.05
CA LEU A 30 -7.92 5.16 4.49
C LEU A 30 -8.62 6.04 5.53
N TRP A 31 -7.91 7.07 5.99
CA TRP A 31 -8.39 8.00 7.01
C TRP A 31 -8.84 9.30 6.36
N ARG A 32 -10.12 9.63 6.52
CA ARG A 32 -10.69 10.92 6.09
C ARG A 32 -10.48 12.03 7.12
N ARG A 33 -9.39 12.77 7.03
CA ARG A 33 -9.10 13.91 7.92
C ARG A 33 -9.93 15.13 7.54
N GLY A 34 -10.30 15.94 8.53
CA GLY A 34 -10.90 17.25 8.29
C GLY A 34 -10.72 18.16 9.50
N LEU A 35 -10.64 19.46 9.27
CA LEU A 35 -10.40 20.46 10.33
C LEU A 35 -11.49 20.46 11.41
N PHE A 36 -12.68 19.94 11.10
CA PHE A 36 -13.87 20.00 11.96
C PHE A 36 -14.27 18.67 12.62
N TYR A 37 -13.59 17.55 12.33
CA TYR A 37 -13.90 16.27 12.97
C TYR A 37 -13.28 16.19 14.37
N TYR A 38 -14.04 16.44 15.44
CA TYR A 38 -13.58 16.27 16.83
C TYR A 38 -13.90 14.85 17.35
N GLY A 39 -12.90 14.12 17.86
CA GLY A 39 -13.06 12.79 18.50
C GLY A 39 -11.94 12.45 19.49
N SER A 40 -11.99 11.24 20.09
CA SER A 40 -11.09 10.76 21.16
C SER A 40 -9.59 10.73 20.80
N CYS A 41 -9.25 10.91 19.52
CA CYS A 41 -7.89 11.04 19.01
C CYS A 41 -7.61 12.42 18.37
N GLY A 42 -8.40 13.45 18.70
CA GLY A 42 -8.30 14.80 18.15
C GLY A 42 -9.10 14.96 16.85
N HIS A 43 -8.44 15.36 15.76
CA HIS A 43 -9.04 15.56 14.43
C HIS A 43 -9.39 14.23 13.74
N CYS A 44 -10.31 13.46 14.30
CA CYS A 44 -10.47 12.05 13.96
C CYS A 44 -11.59 11.73 12.98
N ALA A 45 -11.06 11.28 11.85
CA ALA A 45 -11.61 10.78 10.62
C ALA A 45 -12.54 9.57 10.72
N GLU A 46 -13.45 9.47 9.75
CA GLU A 46 -14.00 8.17 9.34
C GLU A 46 -12.87 7.30 8.77
N LEU A 47 -12.75 6.07 9.29
CA LEU A 47 -11.76 5.08 8.86
C LEU A 47 -12.44 4.08 7.92
N LEU A 48 -11.92 3.98 6.71
CA LEU A 48 -12.28 2.94 5.74
C LEU A 48 -11.15 1.93 5.63
N SER A 49 -11.41 0.69 6.03
CA SER A 49 -10.40 -0.39 6.01
C SER A 49 -10.68 -1.38 4.87
N PHE A 50 -9.67 -1.58 4.02
CA PHE A 50 -9.73 -2.47 2.87
C PHE A 50 -8.71 -3.60 3.04
N THR A 51 -9.16 -4.85 2.95
CA THR A 51 -8.28 -6.02 2.95
C THR A 51 -7.78 -6.32 1.54
N GLU A 52 -6.58 -6.87 1.42
CA GLU A 52 -5.98 -7.33 0.16
C GLU A 52 -6.95 -8.12 -0.74
N ASN A 53 -6.81 -7.94 -2.05
CA ASN A 53 -7.61 -8.60 -3.09
C ASN A 53 -9.11 -8.28 -3.06
N LYS A 54 -9.50 -7.23 -2.32
CA LYS A 54 -10.86 -6.69 -2.35
C LYS A 54 -10.82 -5.27 -2.91
N ASP A 55 -10.81 -5.20 -4.23
CA ASP A 55 -10.94 -3.93 -4.94
C ASP A 55 -12.26 -3.23 -4.57
N ARG A 56 -12.25 -1.90 -4.66
CA ARG A 56 -13.41 -1.05 -4.40
C ARG A 56 -13.55 -0.04 -5.50
N ALA A 57 -14.52 -0.28 -6.37
CA ALA A 57 -14.76 0.54 -7.54
C ALA A 57 -15.54 1.82 -7.22
N ASP A 58 -16.22 1.92 -6.08
CA ASP A 58 -17.03 3.10 -5.75
C ASP A 58 -17.11 3.29 -4.25
N PHE A 59 -16.98 4.54 -3.83
CA PHE A 59 -17.08 5.01 -2.46
C PHE A 59 -18.35 5.84 -2.20
N SER A 60 -19.27 5.92 -3.16
CA SER A 60 -20.55 6.63 -3.02
C SER A 60 -21.34 6.21 -1.77
N GLU A 61 -21.20 4.95 -1.34
CA GLU A 61 -21.81 4.41 -0.12
C GLU A 61 -21.36 5.12 1.18
N TYR A 62 -20.20 5.79 1.17
CA TYR A 62 -19.64 6.48 2.35
C TYR A 62 -20.00 7.97 2.42
N GLY A 63 -20.81 8.51 1.49
CA GLY A 63 -21.35 9.88 1.59
C GLY A 63 -20.29 10.98 1.68
N LEU A 64 -19.26 10.91 0.83
CA LEU A 64 -18.00 11.68 0.93
C LEU A 64 -18.05 13.17 0.56
N GLY A 65 -19.19 13.85 0.79
CA GLY A 65 -19.50 15.17 0.20
C GLY A 65 -18.93 16.45 0.85
N LEU A 66 -17.92 16.40 1.73
CA LEU A 66 -17.42 17.63 2.38
C LEU A 66 -16.09 18.10 1.77
N HIS A 67 -16.09 19.36 1.31
CA HIS A 67 -15.04 19.97 0.49
C HIS A 67 -13.75 20.32 1.27
N SER A 68 -13.72 20.15 2.59
CA SER A 68 -12.58 20.49 3.46
C SER A 68 -11.76 19.29 3.92
N ASP A 69 -12.16 18.08 3.50
CA ASP A 69 -11.56 16.86 3.98
C ASP A 69 -10.46 16.38 3.03
N TYR A 70 -9.50 15.63 3.57
CA TYR A 70 -8.45 15.00 2.80
C TYR A 70 -8.12 13.63 3.38
N TYR A 71 -7.53 12.79 2.55
CA TYR A 71 -7.19 11.43 2.92
C TYR A 71 -5.74 11.29 3.34
N THR A 72 -5.52 10.53 4.42
CA THR A 72 -4.22 9.94 4.77
C THR A 72 -4.36 8.43 4.75
N ILE A 73 -3.25 7.70 4.61
CA ILE A 73 -3.32 6.23 4.56
C ILE A 73 -2.31 5.57 5.47
N ASN A 74 -2.69 4.38 5.98
CA ASN A 74 -1.76 3.41 6.52
C ASN A 74 -1.82 2.15 5.65
N LEU A 75 -0.67 1.66 5.20
CA LEU A 75 -0.58 0.44 4.41
C LEU A 75 0.27 -0.60 5.15
N ARG A 76 -0.36 -1.73 5.44
CA ARG A 76 0.22 -2.92 6.08
C ARG A 76 0.37 -4.06 5.09
N GLY A 77 1.35 -4.91 5.32
CA GLY A 77 1.59 -6.11 4.52
C GLY A 77 3.09 -6.36 4.31
N PRO A 78 3.44 -7.43 3.57
CA PRO A 78 4.82 -7.71 3.21
C PRO A 78 5.37 -6.70 2.19
N LYS A 79 6.68 -6.71 2.00
CA LYS A 79 7.36 -6.12 0.85
C LYS A 79 6.68 -6.56 -0.45
N GLY A 80 6.51 -5.61 -1.38
CA GLY A 80 5.85 -5.84 -2.65
C GLY A 80 4.33 -5.67 -2.61
N THR A 81 3.72 -5.51 -1.42
CA THR A 81 2.33 -5.07 -1.30
C THR A 81 2.15 -3.79 -2.10
N ALA A 82 1.20 -3.79 -3.03
CA ALA A 82 0.95 -2.67 -3.90
C ALA A 82 -0.53 -2.30 -3.92
N VAL A 83 -0.82 -1.01 -3.98
CA VAL A 83 -2.18 -0.48 -4.07
C VAL A 83 -2.19 0.77 -4.93
N THR A 84 -3.29 1.00 -5.62
CA THR A 84 -3.54 2.22 -6.41
C THR A 84 -4.79 2.91 -5.91
N LEU A 85 -4.66 4.20 -5.57
CA LEU A 85 -5.75 5.09 -5.23
C LEU A 85 -6.15 5.89 -6.47
N PHE A 86 -7.45 6.08 -6.71
CA PHE A 86 -7.96 6.80 -7.88
C PHE A 86 -8.86 7.95 -7.46
N GLY A 87 -8.74 9.07 -8.18
CA GLY A 87 -9.53 10.28 -7.96
C GLY A 87 -10.97 10.21 -8.50
N LEU A 88 -11.35 9.05 -9.04
CA LEU A 88 -12.67 8.77 -9.61
C LEU A 88 -13.06 7.33 -9.29
N ASN A 89 -14.36 7.07 -9.30
CA ASN A 89 -14.90 5.72 -9.31
C ASN A 89 -14.44 4.89 -10.52
N ASN A 90 -14.64 3.58 -10.44
CA ASN A 90 -14.36 2.56 -11.45
C ASN A 90 -12.90 2.57 -11.96
N PHE A 91 -11.96 2.98 -11.11
CA PHE A 91 -10.52 3.03 -11.42
C PHE A 91 -10.18 3.96 -12.59
N GLN A 92 -11.02 4.95 -12.86
CA GLN A 92 -10.77 5.96 -13.89
C GLN A 92 -9.58 6.85 -13.50
N THR A 93 -8.80 7.27 -14.49
CA THR A 93 -7.54 7.98 -14.28
C THR A 93 -7.63 9.49 -14.51
N ASP A 94 -8.77 10.01 -15.00
CA ASP A 94 -8.91 11.40 -15.44
C ASP A 94 -8.77 12.42 -14.31
N ARG A 95 -9.05 12.02 -13.05
CA ARG A 95 -8.78 12.84 -11.85
C ARG A 95 -7.58 12.37 -11.04
N GLY A 96 -6.58 11.84 -11.74
CA GLY A 96 -5.32 11.43 -11.13
C GLY A 96 -5.42 10.08 -10.41
N TYR A 97 -4.24 9.54 -10.12
CA TYR A 97 -4.08 8.31 -9.37
C TYR A 97 -2.71 8.26 -8.71
N LEU A 98 -2.62 7.51 -7.62
CA LEU A 98 -1.40 7.30 -6.86
C LEU A 98 -1.17 5.80 -6.70
N VAL A 99 -0.07 5.30 -7.26
CA VAL A 99 0.38 3.92 -7.06
C VAL A 99 1.38 3.92 -5.92
N ILE A 100 1.24 3.00 -4.96
CA ILE A 100 2.15 2.81 -3.84
C ILE A 100 2.57 1.35 -3.79
N VAL A 101 3.86 1.10 -3.59
CA VAL A 101 4.47 -0.23 -3.48
C VAL A 101 5.38 -0.25 -2.26
N LYS A 102 5.17 -1.20 -1.34
CA LYS A 102 6.03 -1.37 -0.17
C LYS A 102 7.39 -1.94 -0.56
N GLU A 103 8.47 -1.33 -0.08
CA GLU A 103 9.85 -1.75 -0.33
C GLU A 103 10.43 -2.62 0.79
N ASP A 104 9.71 -2.71 1.92
CA ASP A 104 9.99 -3.57 3.07
C ASP A 104 8.69 -4.02 3.77
N ASP A 105 8.85 -4.84 4.82
CA ASP A 105 7.74 -5.41 5.59
C ASP A 105 7.18 -4.47 6.67
N LYS A 106 7.71 -3.25 6.82
CA LYS A 106 7.25 -2.31 7.87
C LYS A 106 6.02 -1.54 7.42
N ASP A 107 5.09 -1.30 8.34
CA ASP A 107 3.92 -0.46 8.06
C ASP A 107 4.35 0.94 7.62
N ILE A 108 3.65 1.50 6.63
CA ILE A 108 3.87 2.87 6.16
C ILE A 108 2.63 3.71 6.45
N GLU A 109 2.85 4.94 6.91
CA GLU A 109 1.86 6.02 6.93
C GLU A 109 2.23 7.07 5.87
N ILE A 110 1.24 7.55 5.13
CA ILE A 110 1.38 8.65 4.17
C ILE A 110 0.34 9.72 4.52
N THR A 111 0.83 10.90 4.91
CA THR A 111 0.04 12.02 5.43
C THR A 111 -0.30 13.07 4.37
N ASP A 112 0.48 13.15 3.28
CA ASP A 112 0.14 13.95 2.09
C ASP A 112 0.20 13.08 0.82
N LEU A 113 -0.96 12.89 0.18
CA LEU A 113 -1.08 12.08 -1.03
C LEU A 113 -0.65 12.82 -2.31
N GLU A 114 -0.24 14.09 -2.19
CA GLU A 114 0.18 14.93 -3.31
C GLU A 114 1.67 15.31 -3.27
N ASP A 115 2.39 14.98 -2.20
CA ASP A 115 3.82 15.31 -2.01
C ASP A 115 4.76 14.36 -2.76
N PHE A 116 4.51 14.20 -4.06
CA PHE A 116 5.28 13.32 -4.94
C PHE A 116 5.63 14.01 -6.25
N PRO A 117 6.83 13.77 -6.81
CA PRO A 117 7.15 14.21 -8.16
C PRO A 117 6.14 13.67 -9.18
N PRO A 118 5.61 14.53 -10.07
CA PRO A 118 4.59 14.10 -11.01
C PRO A 118 5.17 13.12 -12.04
N ARG A 119 4.44 12.03 -12.29
CA ARG A 119 4.70 11.03 -13.34
C ARG A 119 6.11 10.42 -13.30
N THR A 120 6.67 10.29 -12.10
CA THR A 120 7.99 9.69 -11.88
C THR A 120 7.90 8.75 -10.68
N TRP A 121 8.55 7.59 -10.77
CA TRP A 121 8.71 6.72 -9.61
C TRP A 121 9.69 7.35 -8.63
N THR A 122 9.27 7.54 -7.39
CA THR A 122 10.12 7.99 -6.29
C THR A 122 10.09 6.96 -5.17
N THR A 123 11.19 6.83 -4.44
CA THR A 123 11.27 6.01 -3.22
C THR A 123 11.40 6.93 -2.03
N MET A 124 10.56 6.71 -1.03
CA MET A 124 10.46 7.54 0.16
C MET A 124 10.46 6.68 1.42
N ASP A 125 10.98 7.26 2.49
CA ASP A 125 10.85 6.73 3.83
C ASP A 125 9.59 7.32 4.46
N SER A 126 8.75 6.47 5.05
CA SER A 126 7.61 6.87 5.85
C SER A 126 8.07 7.30 7.25
N GLU A 127 7.34 8.22 7.89
CA GLU A 127 7.59 8.65 9.26
C GLU A 127 7.55 7.49 10.26
N THR A 128 6.79 6.43 9.97
CA THR A 128 6.74 5.20 10.78
C THR A 128 7.96 4.29 10.58
N GLY A 129 8.91 4.67 9.72
CA GLY A 129 10.19 4.01 9.50
C GLY A 129 10.17 2.87 8.48
N GLY A 130 9.07 2.66 7.77
CA GLY A 130 8.96 1.78 6.60
C GLY A 130 9.25 2.51 5.29
N ARG A 131 9.64 1.77 4.25
CA ARG A 131 10.02 2.35 2.95
C ARG A 131 9.06 1.94 1.85
N TYR A 132 8.80 2.84 0.91
CA TYR A 132 7.90 2.59 -0.21
C TYR A 132 8.31 3.34 -1.46
N SER A 133 7.87 2.83 -2.61
CA SER A 133 7.94 3.52 -3.89
C SER A 133 6.56 4.00 -4.30
N ALA A 134 6.47 5.19 -4.86
CA ALA A 134 5.23 5.79 -5.31
C ALA A 134 5.35 6.33 -6.74
N TYR A 135 4.26 6.24 -7.49
CA TYR A 135 4.07 6.93 -8.77
C TYR A 135 2.79 7.74 -8.70
N TYR A 136 2.92 9.05 -8.86
CA TYR A 136 1.79 9.97 -8.77
C TYR A 136 1.45 10.55 -10.14
N HIS A 137 0.24 10.28 -10.62
CA HIS A 137 -0.34 11.01 -11.74
C HIS A 137 -1.22 12.13 -11.20
N PRO A 138 -0.78 13.40 -11.29
CA PRO A 138 -1.39 14.48 -10.54
C PRO A 138 -2.77 14.88 -11.06
N HIS A 139 -3.58 15.38 -10.14
CA HIS A 139 -4.78 16.17 -10.40
C HIS A 139 -4.93 17.20 -9.27
N GLN A 140 -5.65 18.29 -9.52
CA GLN A 140 -5.91 19.29 -8.50
C GLN A 140 -6.72 18.69 -7.34
N ASN A 141 -6.27 18.89 -6.10
CA ASN A 141 -6.92 18.41 -4.88
C ASN A 141 -7.13 16.88 -4.84
N PHE A 142 -6.26 16.11 -5.47
CA PHE A 142 -6.31 14.64 -5.52
C PHE A 142 -6.48 14.02 -4.13
N LYS A 143 -5.79 14.54 -3.10
CA LYS A 143 -5.92 14.04 -1.72
C LYS A 143 -7.32 14.13 -1.14
N ALA A 144 -8.21 14.93 -1.71
CA ALA A 144 -9.60 15.04 -1.30
C ALA A 144 -10.57 14.27 -2.22
N LEU A 145 -10.07 13.64 -3.28
CA LEU A 145 -10.88 13.07 -4.37
C LEU A 145 -10.82 11.55 -4.46
N ILE A 146 -10.29 10.85 -3.46
CA ILE A 146 -10.17 9.39 -3.53
C ILE A 146 -11.56 8.75 -3.55
N GLU A 147 -11.91 8.12 -4.66
CA GLU A 147 -13.26 7.54 -4.91
C GLU A 147 -13.22 6.05 -5.24
N SER A 148 -12.04 5.50 -5.56
CA SER A 148 -11.87 4.05 -5.73
C SER A 148 -10.44 3.59 -5.45
N ILE A 149 -10.30 2.29 -5.17
CA ILE A 149 -9.04 1.66 -4.80
C ILE A 149 -8.91 0.30 -5.46
N LYS A 150 -7.75 0.04 -6.05
CA LYS A 150 -7.40 -1.25 -6.65
C LYS A 150 -6.11 -1.79 -6.07
N TRP A 151 -6.10 -3.06 -5.69
CA TRP A 151 -4.86 -3.74 -5.30
C TRP A 151 -3.96 -3.98 -6.52
N GLY A 152 -2.64 -3.90 -6.31
CA GLY A 152 -1.63 -3.98 -7.36
C GLY A 152 -1.16 -2.61 -7.88
N LYS A 153 -0.24 -2.64 -8.86
CA LYS A 153 0.43 -1.43 -9.39
C LYS A 153 -0.39 -0.64 -10.43
N GLY A 154 -1.67 -0.99 -10.62
CA GLY A 154 -2.60 -0.22 -11.44
C GLY A 154 -2.18 -0.05 -12.92
N PRO A 155 -2.58 1.06 -13.57
CA PRO A 155 -2.32 1.33 -15.00
C PRO A 155 -0.84 1.39 -15.39
N GLN A 156 0.06 1.64 -14.43
CA GLN A 156 1.51 1.73 -14.66
C GLN A 156 2.25 0.39 -14.49
N SER A 157 1.53 -0.73 -14.30
CA SER A 157 2.12 -2.08 -14.30
C SER A 157 2.79 -2.48 -15.63
N ALA A 158 2.63 -1.70 -16.71
CA ALA A 158 2.96 -2.14 -18.06
C ALA A 158 4.46 -2.13 -18.44
N ASN A 159 5.37 -1.51 -17.67
CA ASN A 159 6.73 -1.25 -18.15
C ASN A 159 7.87 -1.57 -17.17
N ASN A 160 7.86 -2.74 -16.52
CA ASN A 160 9.06 -3.28 -15.85
C ASN A 160 9.25 -4.76 -16.22
N ASN A 161 9.64 -5.02 -17.47
CA ASN A 161 10.30 -6.25 -17.91
C ASN A 161 11.72 -5.90 -18.35
#